data_AF-A0A4Q3XTZ2-F1
#
_entry.id   AF-A0A4Q3XTZ2-F1
#
_cell.length_a   1.000
_cell.length_b   1.000
_cell.length_c   1.000
_cell.angle_alpha   90.00
_cell.angle_beta   90.00
_cell.angle_gamma   90.00
#
_symmetry.space_group_name_H-M   'P 1'
#
loop_
_entity.id
_entity.type
_entity.pdbx_description
1 polymer ?
#
loop_
_entity_poly.entity_id
_entity_poly.type
_entity_poly.pdbx_seq_one_letter_code
_entity_poly.pdbx_strand_id
1 'polypeptide(L)'
;MGYLQDIISEASSNSVDVPRLLRLCLILGHRLKYEPLINWARMELDGYPSDIEVPAYRSVSVLNKGRFAGQWSGVFELPLIRLPENMQVAFSSHDYRSGVAELSDLIQRSSAKSSGSLHVPWPVELANHYYSDLIAGSSCIAAWREISVSAFAGTLDQITTRILDFALSI
;
A
#
# COMPACT_ATOMS: atom_id res chain seq x y z
N MET A 1 -5.05 -31.71 -15.43
CA MET A 1 -4.66 -30.35 -15.83
C MET A 1 -3.99 -29.73 -14.63
N GLY A 2 -2.71 -29.38 -14.75
CA GLY A 2 -1.83 -29.13 -13.60
C GLY A 2 -1.97 -27.71 -13.07
N TYR A 3 -2.08 -27.56 -11.74
CA TYR A 3 -2.14 -26.28 -11.03
C TYR A 3 -1.09 -25.24 -11.48
N LEU A 4 0.07 -25.70 -11.94
CA LEU A 4 1.13 -24.85 -12.47
C LEU A 4 0.73 -24.16 -13.79
N GLN A 5 0.07 -24.90 -14.70
CA GLN A 5 -0.48 -24.31 -15.93
C GLN A 5 -1.61 -23.34 -15.63
N ASP A 6 -2.45 -23.62 -14.62
CA ASP A 6 -3.53 -22.72 -14.21
C ASP A 6 -2.95 -21.40 -13.64
N ILE A 7 -1.91 -21.47 -12.80
CA ILE A 7 -1.22 -20.29 -12.27
C ILE A 7 -0.59 -19.46 -13.39
N ILE A 8 0.15 -20.08 -14.31
CA ILE A 8 0.80 -19.37 -15.42
C ILE A 8 -0.25 -18.70 -16.33
N SER A 9 -1.35 -19.40 -16.62
CA SER A 9 -2.43 -18.88 -17.45
C SER A 9 -3.16 -17.72 -16.78
N GLU A 10 -3.44 -17.79 -15.47
CA GLU A 10 -4.14 -16.73 -14.74
C GLU A 10 -3.25 -15.51 -14.52
N ALA A 11 -1.98 -15.70 -14.15
CA ALA A 11 -1.03 -14.61 -13.93
C ALA A 11 -0.70 -13.84 -15.21
N SER A 12 -0.79 -14.49 -16.38
CA SER A 12 -0.58 -13.86 -17.69
C SER A 12 -1.84 -13.17 -18.25
N SER A 13 -2.96 -13.19 -17.51
CA SER A 13 -4.23 -12.61 -17.96
C SER A 13 -4.38 -11.14 -17.55
N ASN A 14 -5.17 -10.37 -18.30
CA ASN A 14 -5.43 -8.96 -17.99
C ASN A 14 -6.33 -8.73 -16.76
N SER A 15 -6.93 -9.78 -16.19
CA SER A 15 -7.88 -9.69 -15.08
C SER A 15 -7.51 -10.74 -14.03
N VAL A 16 -6.52 -10.41 -13.21
CA VAL A 16 -5.95 -11.33 -12.24
C VAL A 16 -6.73 -11.29 -10.92
N ASP A 17 -7.33 -12.41 -10.54
CA ASP A 17 -7.81 -12.63 -9.18
C ASP A 17 -6.64 -13.06 -8.28
N VAL A 18 -5.91 -12.07 -7.76
CA VAL A 18 -4.73 -12.28 -6.91
C VAL A 18 -5.04 -13.17 -5.68
N PRO A 19 -6.16 -12.99 -4.96
CA PRO A 19 -6.56 -13.93 -3.91
C PRO A 19 -6.68 -15.38 -4.38
N ARG A 20 -7.24 -15.63 -5.57
CA ARG A 20 -7.33 -16.99 -6.13
C ARG A 20 -5.95 -17.56 -6.45
N LEU A 21 -5.08 -16.79 -7.11
CA LEU A 21 -3.72 -17.22 -7.41
C LEU A 21 -2.95 -17.62 -6.14
N LEU A 22 -3.03 -16.82 -5.07
CA LEU A 22 -2.37 -17.13 -3.81
C LEU A 22 -2.90 -18.42 -3.17
N ARG A 23 -4.20 -18.72 -3.29
CA ARG A 23 -4.76 -20.01 -2.83
C ARG A 23 -4.22 -21.18 -3.65
N LEU A 24 -4.01 -21.01 -4.96
CA LEU A 24 -3.35 -22.02 -5.79
C LEU A 24 -1.88 -22.19 -5.38
N CYS A 25 -1.17 -21.10 -5.06
CA CYS A 25 0.18 -21.15 -4.50
C CYS A 25 0.22 -21.93 -3.18
N LEU A 26 -0.76 -21.76 -2.29
CA LEU A 26 -0.84 -22.57 -1.06
C LEU A 26 -0.94 -24.07 -1.36
N ILE A 27 -1.81 -24.46 -2.29
CA ILE A 27 -1.96 -25.87 -2.70
C ILE A 27 -0.65 -26.40 -3.26
N LEU A 28 0.01 -25.64 -4.14
CA LEU A 28 1.29 -26.00 -4.74
C LEU A 28 2.41 -26.10 -3.69
N GLY A 29 2.50 -25.12 -2.79
CA GLY A 29 3.48 -25.09 -1.70
C GLY A 29 3.37 -26.30 -0.79
N HIS A 30 2.15 -26.68 -0.40
CA HIS A 30 1.91 -27.89 0.39
C HIS A 30 2.32 -29.18 -0.34
N ARG A 31 2.12 -29.26 -1.67
CA ARG A 31 2.54 -30.43 -2.47
C ARG A 31 4.06 -30.53 -2.59
N LEU A 32 4.72 -29.39 -2.77
CA LEU A 32 6.18 -29.30 -2.88
C LEU A 32 6.88 -29.32 -1.50
N LYS A 33 6.12 -29.28 -0.40
CA LYS A 33 6.62 -29.12 0.98
C LYS A 33 7.55 -27.90 1.11
N TYR A 34 7.20 -26.82 0.42
CA TYR A 34 7.98 -25.59 0.39
C TYR A 34 7.36 -24.54 1.32
N GLU A 35 7.77 -24.60 2.59
CA GLU A 35 7.27 -23.73 3.67
C GLU A 35 7.40 -22.22 3.39
N PRO A 36 8.48 -21.71 2.76
CA PRO A 36 8.58 -20.27 2.48
C PRO A 36 7.42 -19.74 1.63
N LEU A 37 6.98 -20.48 0.60
CA LEU A 37 5.81 -20.08 -0.21
C LEU A 37 4.52 -20.15 0.59
N ILE A 38 4.35 -21.19 1.42
CA ILE A 38 3.14 -21.35 2.23
C ILE A 38 2.99 -20.17 3.18
N ASN A 39 4.06 -19.82 3.90
CA ASN A 39 4.05 -18.73 4.85
C ASN A 39 3.83 -17.37 4.15
N TRP A 40 4.53 -17.13 3.05
CA TRP A 40 4.36 -15.91 2.27
C TRP A 40 2.94 -15.76 1.74
N ALA A 41 2.38 -16.80 1.12
CA ALA A 41 1.02 -16.75 0.56
C ALA A 41 -0.05 -16.56 1.64
N ARG A 42 0.15 -17.12 2.85
CA ARG A 42 -0.72 -16.84 4.00
C ARG A 42 -0.66 -15.38 4.43
N MET A 43 0.53 -14.81 4.58
CA MET A 43 0.68 -13.40 4.95
C MET A 43 0.08 -12.46 3.89
N GLU A 44 0.22 -12.78 2.60
CA GLU A 44 -0.41 -12.01 1.53
C GLU A 44 -1.94 -12.09 1.58
N LEU A 45 -2.51 -13.24 1.93
CA LEU A 45 -3.97 -13.45 2.02
C LEU A 45 -4.59 -12.85 3.29
N ASP A 46 -4.00 -13.14 4.45
CA ASP A 46 -4.55 -12.82 5.77
C ASP A 46 -4.07 -11.44 6.28
N GLY A 47 -2.97 -10.94 5.72
CA GLY A 47 -2.29 -9.73 6.17
C GLY A 47 -1.08 -10.03 7.06
N TYR A 48 -0.29 -8.97 7.29
CA TYR A 48 0.96 -9.01 8.03
C TYR A 48 0.74 -8.58 9.50
N PRO A 49 1.07 -9.45 10.47
CA PRO A 49 1.10 -9.08 11.89
C PRO A 49 1.97 -7.86 12.19
N SER A 50 1.71 -7.18 13.31
CA SER A 50 2.42 -5.95 13.70
C SER A 50 3.90 -6.19 14.04
N ASP A 51 4.25 -7.40 14.46
CA ASP A 51 5.60 -7.83 14.84
C ASP A 51 6.43 -8.36 13.65
N ILE A 52 5.81 -8.50 12.49
CA ILE A 52 6.48 -8.98 11.26
C ILE A 52 6.73 -7.80 10.32
N GLU A 53 7.95 -7.71 9.78
CA GLU A 53 8.28 -6.72 8.76
C GLU A 53 7.57 -7.05 7.44
N VAL A 54 7.02 -6.04 6.79
CA VAL A 54 6.38 -6.23 5.48
C VAL A 54 7.43 -6.22 4.37
N PRO A 55 7.22 -6.97 3.28
CA PRO A 55 8.07 -6.85 2.10
C PRO A 55 8.08 -5.41 1.56
N ALA A 56 9.21 -4.98 0.99
CA ALA A 56 9.38 -3.60 0.50
C ALA A 56 8.28 -3.11 -0.46
N TYR A 57 7.69 -4.01 -1.26
CA TYR A 57 6.60 -3.70 -2.19
C TYR A 57 5.24 -3.43 -1.51
N ARG A 58 5.11 -3.78 -0.23
CA ARG A 58 3.98 -3.40 0.64
C ARG A 58 4.19 -2.02 1.28
N SER A 59 5.37 -1.41 1.14
CA SER A 59 5.62 -0.03 1.57
C SER A 59 5.52 0.90 0.37
N VAL A 60 4.52 1.79 0.38
CA VAL A 60 4.26 2.73 -0.72
C VAL A 60 4.72 4.13 -0.34
N SER A 61 5.30 4.85 -1.30
CA SER A 61 5.65 6.26 -1.12
C SER A 61 4.39 7.12 -0.96
N VAL A 62 4.47 8.15 -0.13
CA VAL A 62 3.34 9.03 0.18
C VAL A 62 3.71 10.50 -0.02
N LEU A 63 2.70 11.30 -0.36
CA LEU A 63 2.83 12.76 -0.35
C LEU A 63 2.18 13.32 0.91
N ASN A 64 2.87 14.22 1.60
CA ASN A 64 2.33 14.84 2.81
C ASN A 64 1.68 16.17 2.46
N LYS A 65 0.41 16.35 2.79
CA LYS A 65 -0.36 17.55 2.46
C LYS A 65 -1.10 18.09 3.68
N GLY A 66 -1.27 19.41 3.69
CA GLY A 66 -2.01 20.14 4.70
C GLY A 66 -3.01 21.09 4.06
N ARG A 67 -4.22 21.15 4.61
CA ARG A 67 -5.19 22.19 4.32
C ARG A 67 -4.99 23.34 5.31
N PHE A 68 -4.77 24.52 4.75
CA PHE A 68 -4.61 25.75 5.51
C PHE A 68 -5.83 26.64 5.32
N ALA A 69 -6.21 27.35 6.40
CA ALA A 69 -7.28 28.33 6.40
C ALA A 69 -6.85 29.59 7.15
N GLY A 70 -7.24 30.75 6.61
CA GLY A 70 -6.85 32.06 7.11
C GLY A 70 -6.78 33.06 5.95
N GLN A 71 -5.81 33.98 6.01
CA GLN A 71 -5.57 34.95 4.94
C GLN A 71 -5.33 34.27 3.57
N TRP A 72 -4.65 33.13 3.59
CA TRP A 72 -4.46 32.26 2.44
C TRP A 72 -5.08 30.89 2.71
N SER A 73 -5.99 30.45 1.86
CA SER A 73 -6.66 29.15 2.03
C SER A 73 -6.34 28.24 0.85
N GLY A 74 -5.98 26.99 1.14
CA GLY A 74 -5.54 26.06 0.11
C GLY A 74 -5.00 24.75 0.68
N VAL A 75 -4.66 23.85 -0.23
CA VAL A 75 -3.93 22.61 0.11
C VAL A 75 -2.49 22.79 -0.34
N PHE A 76 -1.57 22.59 0.58
CA PHE A 76 -0.13 22.75 0.35
C PHE A 76 0.60 21.47 0.76
N GLU A 77 1.74 21.23 0.14
CA GLU A 77 2.63 20.14 0.56
C GLU A 77 3.29 20.50 1.90
N LEU A 78 3.50 19.47 2.72
CA LEU A 78 4.16 19.57 4.02
C LEU A 78 5.58 18.99 3.89
N PRO A 79 6.63 19.84 3.80
CA PRO A 79 7.99 19.35 3.65
C PRO A 79 8.43 18.54 4.87
N LEU A 80 8.89 17.30 4.65
CA LEU A 80 9.34 16.42 5.73
C LEU A 80 10.55 16.97 6.49
N ILE A 81 11.40 17.78 5.85
CA ILE A 81 12.60 18.38 6.46
C ILE A 81 12.30 19.20 7.73
N ARG A 82 11.05 19.65 7.92
CA ARG A 82 10.61 20.36 9.13
C ARG A 82 10.33 19.44 10.32
N LEU A 83 10.27 18.12 10.10
CA LEU A 83 10.10 17.12 11.15
C LEU A 83 11.47 16.64 11.67
N PRO A 84 11.53 16.12 12.90
CA PRO A 84 12.67 15.34 13.39
C PRO A 84 12.97 14.12 12.50
N GLU A 85 14.24 13.72 12.37
CA GLU A 85 14.68 12.65 11.46
C GLU A 85 13.91 11.33 11.63
N ASN A 86 13.66 10.90 12.87
CA ASN A 86 12.90 9.69 13.16
C ASN A 86 11.46 9.75 12.61
N MET A 87 10.87 10.94 12.58
CA MET A 87 9.55 11.17 12.00
C MET A 87 9.62 11.28 10.47
N GLN A 88 10.68 11.87 9.91
CA GLN A 88 10.84 11.95 8.46
C GLN A 88 10.73 10.56 7.82
N VAL A 89 11.43 9.59 8.39
CA VAL A 89 11.36 8.19 7.94
C VAL A 89 9.92 7.65 8.04
N ALA A 90 9.28 7.78 9.21
CA ALA A 90 7.92 7.27 9.44
C ALA A 90 6.83 7.91 8.54
N PHE A 91 7.03 9.15 8.08
CA PHE A 91 6.08 9.88 7.23
C PHE A 91 6.45 9.87 5.74
N SER A 92 7.58 9.25 5.37
CA SER A 92 8.03 9.10 3.97
C SER A 92 7.32 7.99 3.20
N SER A 93 6.86 6.95 3.90
CA SER A 93 6.15 5.82 3.33
C SER A 93 4.95 5.42 4.17
N HIS A 94 4.16 4.51 3.63
CA HIS A 94 3.08 3.87 4.33
C HIS A 94 3.11 2.37 4.07
N ASP A 95 3.22 1.60 5.15
CA ASP A 95 3.16 0.14 5.10
C ASP A 95 1.71 -0.32 5.07
N TYR A 96 1.32 -0.97 3.97
CA TYR A 96 0.00 -1.56 3.85
C TYR A 96 0.03 -3.04 4.23
N ARG A 97 -0.47 -3.32 5.44
CA ARG A 97 -0.40 -4.64 6.09
C ARG A 97 -1.59 -5.54 5.83
N SER A 98 -2.74 -5.02 5.42
CA SER A 98 -3.92 -5.84 5.21
C SER A 98 -3.76 -6.84 4.06
N GLY A 99 -4.56 -7.91 4.11
CA GLY A 99 -4.59 -8.93 3.08
C GLY A 99 -4.97 -8.39 1.70
N VAL A 100 -4.58 -9.10 0.64
CA VAL A 100 -4.81 -8.68 -0.76
C VAL A 100 -6.29 -8.47 -1.09
N ALA A 101 -7.21 -9.17 -0.44
CA ALA A 101 -8.64 -9.02 -0.68
C ALA A 101 -9.14 -7.63 -0.26
N GLU A 102 -8.65 -7.12 0.88
CA GLU A 102 -8.98 -5.78 1.36
C GLU A 102 -8.33 -4.72 0.47
N LEU A 103 -7.09 -4.94 0.03
CA LEU A 103 -6.40 -4.04 -0.91
C LEU A 103 -7.14 -3.91 -2.24
N SER A 104 -7.61 -5.04 -2.79
CA SER A 104 -8.38 -5.09 -4.03
C SER A 104 -9.72 -4.37 -3.89
N ASP A 105 -10.45 -4.60 -2.80
CA ASP A 105 -11.72 -3.90 -2.51
C ASP A 105 -11.49 -2.39 -2.36
N LEU A 106 -10.41 -1.99 -1.69
CA LEU A 106 -10.01 -0.59 -1.53
C LEU A 106 -9.74 0.09 -2.87
N ILE A 107 -8.99 -0.56 -3.77
CA ILE A 107 -8.71 -0.05 -5.12
C ILE A 107 -10.00 0.08 -5.93
N GLN A 108 -10.88 -0.93 -5.88
CA GLN A 108 -12.13 -0.95 -6.62
C GLN A 108 -13.07 0.17 -6.17
N ARG A 109 -13.21 0.37 -4.85
CA ARG A 109 -14.05 1.43 -4.28
C ARG A 109 -13.52 2.83 -4.61
N SER A 110 -12.21 3.02 -4.59
CA SER A 110 -11.60 4.32 -4.93
C SER A 110 -11.76 4.65 -6.41
N SER A 111 -11.59 3.66 -7.29
CA SER A 111 -11.83 3.80 -8.73
C SER A 111 -13.28 4.18 -9.04
N ALA A 112 -14.25 3.56 -8.36
CA ALA A 112 -15.67 3.85 -8.53
C ALA A 112 -16.06 5.28 -8.08
N LYS A 113 -15.34 5.86 -7.11
CA LYS A 113 -15.56 7.23 -6.62
C LYS A 113 -14.79 8.29 -7.41
N SER A 114 -14.07 7.90 -8.46
CA SER A 114 -13.13 8.77 -9.20
C SER A 114 -12.11 9.48 -8.30
N SER A 115 -11.85 8.91 -7.12
CA SER A 115 -10.87 9.42 -6.16
C SER A 115 -9.56 8.70 -6.46
N GLY A 116 -8.62 9.40 -7.11
CA GLY A 116 -7.32 8.85 -7.49
C GLY A 116 -6.36 8.62 -6.32
N SER A 117 -6.74 9.04 -5.11
CA SER A 117 -5.90 9.00 -3.93
C SER A 117 -6.66 8.60 -2.66
N LEU A 118 -5.93 8.06 -1.71
CA LEU A 118 -6.39 7.71 -0.37
C LEU A 118 -5.67 8.60 0.65
N HIS A 119 -6.41 9.01 1.68
CA HIS A 119 -5.91 9.93 2.69
C HIS A 119 -5.79 9.23 4.04
N VAL A 120 -4.57 9.21 4.59
CA VAL A 120 -4.32 8.78 5.96
C VAL A 120 -4.07 10.02 6.81
N PRO A 121 -4.98 10.38 7.73
CA PRO A 121 -4.91 11.64 8.46
C PRO A 121 -3.67 11.71 9.34
N TRP A 122 -3.14 12.92 9.46
CA TRP A 122 -2.19 13.28 10.50
C TRP A 122 -2.96 13.81 11.73
N PRO A 123 -2.39 13.71 12.94
CA PRO A 123 -2.81 14.54 14.06
C PRO A 123 -2.64 16.03 13.70
N VAL A 124 -3.70 16.83 13.85
CA VAL A 124 -3.69 18.24 13.44
C VAL A 124 -2.79 19.08 14.35
N GLU A 125 -2.65 18.69 15.62
CA GLU A 125 -1.76 19.29 16.59
C GLU A 125 -0.29 19.15 16.16
N LEU A 126 0.05 17.98 15.62
CA LEU A 126 1.39 17.71 15.08
C LEU A 126 1.68 18.60 13.86
N ALA A 127 0.71 18.70 12.95
CA ALA A 127 0.83 19.56 11.78
C ALA A 127 0.97 21.04 12.17
N ASN A 128 0.18 21.53 13.13
CA ASN A 128 0.32 22.89 13.61
C ASN A 128 1.65 23.13 14.32
N HIS A 129 2.15 22.16 15.09
CA HIS A 129 3.43 22.32 15.79
C HIS A 129 4.62 22.56 14.84
N TYR A 130 4.66 21.87 13.70
CA TYR A 130 5.79 21.95 12.74
C TYR A 130 5.53 22.88 11.54
N TYR A 131 4.28 23.22 11.25
CA TYR A 131 3.89 23.95 10.04
C TYR A 131 3.00 25.17 10.29
N SER A 132 2.84 25.65 11.53
CA SER A 132 2.03 26.85 11.82
C SER A 132 2.49 28.11 11.08
N ASP A 133 3.77 28.21 10.78
CA ASP A 133 4.42 29.35 10.10
C ASP A 133 4.64 29.08 8.60
N LEU A 134 4.20 27.93 8.07
CA LEU A 134 4.43 27.57 6.67
C LEU A 134 3.74 28.55 5.71
N ILE A 135 2.54 29.01 6.07
CA ILE A 135 1.75 29.97 5.31
C ILE A 135 1.44 31.16 6.22
N ALA A 136 2.03 32.32 5.93
CA ALA A 136 1.83 33.51 6.73
C ALA A 136 0.33 33.91 6.81
N GLY A 137 -0.17 34.10 8.03
CA GLY A 137 -1.56 34.49 8.27
C GLY A 137 -2.58 33.35 8.14
N SER A 138 -2.13 32.10 8.09
CA SER A 138 -3.00 30.92 8.00
C SER A 138 -2.60 29.83 8.99
N SER A 139 -3.59 29.03 9.40
CA SER A 139 -3.42 27.88 10.31
C SER A 139 -3.71 26.58 9.59
N CYS A 140 -3.04 25.49 10.00
CA CYS A 140 -3.31 24.17 9.46
C CYS A 140 -4.57 23.59 10.13
N ILE A 141 -5.61 23.34 9.35
CA ILE A 141 -6.90 22.81 9.86
C ILE A 141 -7.07 21.31 9.60
N ALA A 142 -6.30 20.75 8.67
CA ALA A 142 -6.24 19.31 8.41
C ALA A 142 -4.91 18.96 7.76
N ALA A 143 -4.37 17.78 8.05
CA ALA A 143 -3.19 17.25 7.38
C ALA A 143 -3.35 15.75 7.14
N TRP A 144 -2.77 15.23 6.06
CA TRP A 144 -2.85 13.83 5.68
C TRP A 144 -1.64 13.39 4.84
N ARG A 145 -1.36 12.09 4.88
CA ARG A 145 -0.61 11.38 3.84
C ARG A 145 -1.57 11.06 2.71
N GLU A 146 -1.22 11.47 1.51
CA GLU A 146 -1.89 11.13 0.28
C GLU A 146 -1.16 9.96 -0.39
N ILE A 147 -1.89 8.89 -0.62
CA ILE A 147 -1.40 7.65 -1.25
C ILE A 147 -2.13 7.49 -2.57
N SER A 148 -1.40 7.34 -3.67
CA SER A 148 -2.03 7.09 -4.97
C SER A 148 -2.64 5.70 -5.02
N VAL A 149 -3.86 5.58 -5.57
CA VAL A 149 -4.47 4.27 -5.84
C VAL A 149 -3.61 3.45 -6.80
N SER A 150 -2.87 4.12 -7.72
CA SER A 150 -1.94 3.44 -8.62
C SER A 150 -0.75 2.78 -7.90
N ALA A 151 -0.34 3.31 -6.74
CA ALA A 151 0.72 2.69 -5.95
C ALA A 151 0.24 1.33 -5.40
N PHE A 152 -1.00 1.25 -4.92
CA PHE A 152 -1.61 0.01 -4.47
C PHE A 152 -1.88 -0.98 -5.61
N ALA A 153 -2.29 -0.50 -6.78
CA ALA A 153 -2.37 -1.34 -7.97
C ALA A 153 -1.00 -1.93 -8.33
N GLY A 154 0.07 -1.13 -8.24
CA GLY A 154 1.45 -1.60 -8.42
C GLY A 154 1.88 -2.64 -7.38
N THR A 155 1.40 -2.55 -6.14
CA THR A 155 1.62 -3.60 -5.12
C THR A 155 0.98 -4.92 -5.53
N LEU A 156 -0.27 -4.92 -6.03
CA LEU A 156 -0.93 -6.14 -6.53
C LEU A 156 -0.22 -6.74 -7.75
N ASP A 157 0.26 -5.88 -8.64
CA ASP A 157 1.04 -6.30 -9.80
C ASP A 157 2.34 -6.99 -9.38
N GLN A 158 3.09 -6.41 -8.43
CA GLN A 158 4.30 -7.03 -7.89
C GLN A 158 4.05 -8.38 -7.20
N ILE A 159 2.92 -8.55 -6.52
CA ILE A 159 2.53 -9.85 -5.96
C ILE A 159 2.28 -10.85 -7.09
N THR A 160 1.58 -10.44 -8.14
CA THR A 160 1.31 -11.28 -9.32
C THR A 160 2.61 -11.68 -10.03
N THR A 161 3.54 -10.75 -10.25
CA THR A 161 4.85 -11.04 -10.84
C THR A 161 5.61 -12.06 -10.00
N ARG A 162 5.61 -11.93 -8.66
CA ARG A 162 6.28 -12.90 -7.77
C ARG A 162 5.65 -14.30 -7.82
N ILE A 163 4.33 -14.38 -7.95
CA ILE A 163 3.62 -15.66 -8.16
C ILE A 163 4.09 -16.29 -9.47
N LEU A 164 4.16 -15.50 -10.54
CA LEU A 164 4.62 -15.96 -11.85
C LEU A 164 6.08 -16.43 -11.81
N ASP A 165 6.97 -15.64 -11.21
CA ASP A 165 8.39 -15.99 -11.03
C ASP A 165 8.54 -17.30 -10.28
N PHE A 166 7.77 -17.49 -9.21
CA PHE A 166 7.77 -18.75 -8.47
C PHE A 166 7.31 -19.91 -9.36
N ALA A 167 6.21 -19.75 -10.10
CA ALA A 167 5.68 -20.79 -10.97
C ALA A 167 6.64 -21.17 -12.12
N LEU A 168 7.43 -20.21 -12.62
CA LEU A 168 8.43 -20.44 -13.66
C LEU A 168 9.74 -21.06 -13.13
N SER A 169 10.00 -20.94 -11.83
CA SER A 169 11.22 -21.46 -11.18
C SER A 169 11.15 -22.94 -10.79
N ILE A 170 9.97 -23.56 -10.88
CA ILE A 170 9.71 -24.98 -10.60
C ILE A 170 9.86 -25.82 -11.87
#